data_AF-A0A924VYP9-F1
#
_entry.id   AF-A0A924VYP9-F1
#
_cell.length_a   1.000
_cell.length_b   1.000
_cell.length_c   1.000
_cell.angle_alpha   90.00
_cell.angle_beta   90.00
_cell.angle_gamma   90.00
#
_symmetry.space_group_name_H-M   'P 1'
#
loop_
_entity.id
_entity.type
_entity.pdbx_description
1 polymer ?
#
loop_
_entity_poly.entity_id
_entity_poly.type
_entity_poly.pdbx_seq_one_letter_code
_entity_poly.pdbx_strand_id
1 'polypeptide(L)'
;MVSSIHTGTAGANALGVDPRYAKPQANPRREEAGSSDRVELSSASLSAARDSVREGLLQTHQALALGQDAQAVLVKAQGLARTGGDAAQTELSALLSGFSQRVEAAIAGGARLLAGENIDVQAEPGAAPAVVAGIDLRLGGNGAMAVAADAKVTDPALPEAAQRSLESLQDAMSQLLDSARALEAHQGFIGAAEGAGRIRHDLDADGARLLALQVRQGLEAASGASIANVEPQSVLSLFR
;
A
#
# COMPACT_ATOMS: atom_id res chain seq x y z
N MET A 1 -1.22 53.80 -19.77
CA MET A 1 0.16 53.67 -19.26
C MET A 1 0.56 52.21 -19.46
N VAL A 2 0.93 51.79 -20.69
CA VAL A 2 2.26 51.77 -21.31
C VAL A 2 3.32 51.00 -20.50
N SER A 3 3.59 49.78 -21.01
CA SER A 3 4.81 48.98 -21.10
C SER A 3 6.01 49.22 -20.19
N SER A 4 6.59 48.11 -19.70
CA SER A 4 8.04 47.90 -19.73
C SER A 4 8.37 46.43 -20.03
N ILE A 5 8.92 46.24 -21.23
CA ILE A 5 9.67 45.09 -21.71
C ILE A 5 11.16 45.39 -21.43
N HIS A 6 11.93 44.41 -20.97
CA HIS A 6 13.40 44.32 -21.13
C HIS A 6 13.65 42.92 -21.74
N THR A 7 14.04 42.76 -23.00
CA THR A 7 15.40 42.89 -23.60
C THR A 7 16.41 42.05 -22.81
N GLY A 8 17.01 40.95 -23.26
CA GLY A 8 17.31 40.47 -24.61
C GLY A 8 18.83 40.37 -24.77
N THR A 9 19.39 39.16 -24.82
CA THR A 9 20.74 38.90 -25.35
C THR A 9 20.76 37.54 -26.07
N ALA A 10 20.40 37.58 -27.35
CA ALA A 10 20.75 36.56 -28.33
C ALA A 10 22.10 36.96 -28.94
N GLY A 11 23.14 36.17 -28.70
CA GLY A 11 24.45 36.33 -29.34
C GLY A 11 24.54 35.43 -30.57
N ALA A 12 24.31 36.01 -31.74
CA ALA A 12 24.69 35.44 -33.03
C ALA A 12 26.09 35.93 -33.39
N ASN A 13 27.07 35.02 -33.42
CA ASN A 13 28.29 35.20 -34.21
C ASN A 13 28.39 34.00 -35.15
N ALA A 14 28.09 34.27 -36.42
CA ALA A 14 28.35 33.38 -37.53
C ALA A 14 29.77 33.63 -38.04
N LEU A 15 30.59 32.58 -38.22
CA LEU A 15 31.66 32.60 -39.21
C LEU A 15 31.94 31.17 -39.68
N GLY A 16 31.91 31.01 -41.01
CA GLY A 16 31.75 29.74 -41.71
C GLY A 16 32.91 28.76 -41.55
N VAL A 17 32.55 27.48 -41.51
CA VAL A 17 33.46 26.36 -41.69
C VAL A 17 32.89 25.48 -42.81
N ASP A 18 33.73 25.29 -43.81
CA ASP A 18 33.56 24.58 -45.08
C ASP A 18 33.14 23.10 -44.91
N PRO A 19 32.04 22.60 -45.51
CA PRO A 19 31.65 21.21 -45.42
C PRO A 19 32.04 20.44 -46.70
N ARG A 20 33.33 20.21 -46.91
CA ARG A 20 33.79 19.30 -47.97
C ARG A 20 34.91 18.41 -47.44
N TYR A 21 34.56 17.12 -47.28
CA TYR A 21 35.35 15.99 -46.78
C TYR A 21 35.36 15.76 -45.26
N ALA A 22 34.33 15.05 -44.78
CA ALA A 22 34.45 14.16 -43.62
C ALA A 22 33.95 12.76 -43.99
N LYS A 23 34.89 11.80 -43.99
CA LYS A 23 34.66 10.35 -44.16
C LYS A 23 33.63 9.83 -43.14
N PRO A 24 32.73 8.89 -43.50
CA PRO A 24 31.93 8.19 -42.50
C PRO A 24 32.81 7.16 -41.77
N GLN A 25 33.23 7.48 -40.55
CA GLN A 25 33.68 6.45 -39.60
C GLN A 25 32.43 5.88 -38.93
N ALA A 26 32.12 4.63 -39.27
CA ALA A 26 31.17 3.82 -38.54
C ALA A 26 31.75 3.51 -37.16
N ASN A 27 31.27 4.21 -36.12
CA ASN A 27 31.45 3.75 -34.75
C ASN A 27 30.51 2.54 -34.54
N PRO A 28 31.01 1.39 -34.06
CA PRO A 28 30.14 0.32 -33.60
C PRO A 28 29.38 0.85 -32.39
N ARG A 29 28.08 1.09 -32.63
CA ARG A 29 27.08 1.38 -31.62
C ARG A 29 27.07 0.18 -30.68
N ARG A 30 27.77 0.30 -29.55
CA ARG A 30 27.64 -0.62 -28.44
C ARG A 30 26.18 -0.55 -28.03
N GLU A 31 25.43 -1.59 -28.34
CA GLU A 31 24.13 -1.84 -27.77
C GLU A 31 24.34 -1.92 -26.25
N GLU A 32 24.18 -0.78 -25.57
CA GLU A 32 23.62 -0.78 -24.24
C GLU A 32 22.27 -1.45 -24.41
N ALA A 33 22.24 -2.75 -24.11
CA ALA A 33 21.01 -3.46 -23.81
C ALA A 33 20.21 -2.52 -22.93
N GLY A 34 19.05 -2.09 -23.46
CA GLY A 34 18.18 -1.17 -22.75
C GLY A 34 18.08 -1.65 -21.32
N SER A 35 18.44 -0.78 -20.39
CA SER A 35 18.01 -0.88 -19.01
C SER A 35 16.50 -0.94 -19.07
N SER A 36 15.97 -2.15 -19.28
CA SER A 36 14.58 -2.46 -19.01
C SER A 36 14.39 -2.00 -17.59
N ASP A 37 13.54 -1.00 -17.46
CA ASP A 37 12.91 -0.54 -16.25
C ASP A 37 12.14 -1.74 -15.65
N ARG A 38 12.88 -2.73 -15.16
CA ARG A 38 12.37 -3.82 -14.36
C ARG A 38 12.13 -3.18 -13.01
N VAL A 39 10.86 -2.87 -12.76
CA VAL A 39 10.35 -2.77 -11.39
C VAL A 39 10.63 -4.13 -10.75
N GLU A 40 11.82 -4.28 -10.15
CA GLU A 40 12.11 -5.39 -9.27
C GLU A 40 11.18 -5.23 -8.08
N LEU A 41 9.98 -5.81 -8.19
CA LEU A 41 9.09 -6.10 -7.06
C LEU A 41 9.85 -7.07 -6.16
N SER A 42 10.80 -6.52 -5.40
CA SER A 42 11.56 -7.28 -4.43
C SER A 42 10.57 -7.94 -3.48
N SER A 43 10.75 -9.21 -3.18
CA SER A 43 9.91 -9.95 -2.22
C SER A 43 9.77 -9.21 -0.87
N ALA A 44 10.81 -8.45 -0.49
CA ALA A 44 10.80 -7.55 0.67
C ALA A 44 9.76 -6.42 0.56
N SER A 45 9.70 -5.72 -0.58
CA SER A 45 8.72 -4.64 -0.81
C SER A 45 7.27 -5.15 -0.83
N LEU A 46 7.04 -6.34 -1.37
CA LEU A 46 5.72 -6.97 -1.37
C LEU A 46 5.29 -7.44 0.03
N SER A 47 6.24 -8.00 0.81
CA SER A 47 6.00 -8.35 2.21
C SER A 47 5.68 -7.12 3.05
N ALA A 48 6.44 -6.03 2.88
CA ALA A 48 6.19 -4.77 3.59
C ALA A 48 4.81 -4.18 3.23
N ALA A 49 4.42 -4.23 1.95
CA ALA A 49 3.10 -3.79 1.52
C ALA A 49 1.98 -4.62 2.15
N ARG A 50 2.15 -5.94 2.19
CA ARG A 50 1.19 -6.86 2.84
C ARG A 50 1.06 -6.61 4.34
N ASP A 51 2.18 -6.42 5.04
CA ASP A 51 2.17 -6.14 6.47
C ASP A 51 1.50 -4.79 6.76
N SER A 52 1.78 -3.77 5.94
CA SER A 52 1.13 -2.46 6.01
C SER A 52 -0.38 -2.54 5.77
N VAL A 53 -0.84 -3.26 4.74
CA VAL A 53 -2.27 -3.46 4.47
C VAL A 53 -2.95 -4.22 5.61
N ARG A 54 -2.28 -5.24 6.16
CA ARG A 54 -2.80 -6.01 7.30
C ARG A 54 -2.94 -5.14 8.54
N GLU A 55 -1.94 -4.33 8.86
CA GLU A 55 -2.01 -3.39 9.98
C GLU A 55 -3.11 -2.35 9.78
N GLY A 56 -3.23 -1.79 8.57
CA GLY A 56 -4.31 -0.88 8.19
C GLY A 56 -5.69 -1.50 8.43
N LEU A 57 -5.93 -2.71 7.93
CA LEU A 57 -7.18 -3.44 8.12
C LEU A 57 -7.48 -3.70 9.61
N LEU A 58 -6.48 -4.10 10.40
CA LEU A 58 -6.67 -4.30 11.85
C LEU A 58 -7.13 -3.02 12.54
N GLN A 59 -6.49 -1.88 12.24
CA GLN A 59 -6.91 -0.59 12.80
C GLN A 59 -8.30 -0.19 12.32
N THR A 60 -8.63 -0.40 11.04
CA THR A 60 -9.96 -0.11 10.49
C THR A 60 -11.05 -0.96 11.15
N HIS A 61 -10.83 -2.26 11.34
CA HIS A 61 -11.81 -3.12 12.02
C HIS A 61 -11.99 -2.75 13.49
N GLN A 62 -10.90 -2.41 14.19
CA GLN A 62 -10.97 -1.92 15.57
C GLN A 62 -11.75 -0.60 15.65
N ALA A 63 -11.54 0.31 14.70
CA ALA A 63 -12.28 1.56 14.61
C ALA A 63 -13.76 1.35 14.35
N LEU A 64 -14.12 0.41 13.47
CA LEU A 64 -15.51 0.04 13.21
C LEU A 64 -16.20 -0.58 14.44
N ALA A 65 -15.51 -1.47 15.16
CA ALA A 65 -16.05 -2.07 16.38
C ALA A 65 -16.34 -1.00 17.46
N LEU A 66 -15.40 -0.07 17.67
CA LEU A 66 -15.61 1.03 18.62
C LEU A 66 -16.62 2.08 18.12
N GLY A 67 -16.76 2.25 16.81
CA GLY A 67 -17.83 3.05 16.22
C GLY A 67 -19.22 2.46 16.51
N GLN A 68 -19.39 1.14 16.44
CA GLN A 68 -20.64 0.49 16.82
C GLN A 68 -20.94 0.65 18.32
N ASP A 69 -19.92 0.50 19.16
CA ASP A 69 -20.04 0.79 20.60
C ASP A 69 -20.46 2.25 20.85
N ALA A 70 -19.89 3.20 20.10
CA ALA A 70 -20.25 4.61 20.18
C ALA A 70 -21.72 4.84 19.80
N GLN A 71 -22.23 4.19 18.76
CA GLN A 71 -23.66 4.25 18.41
C GLN A 71 -24.54 3.73 19.54
N ALA A 72 -24.21 2.58 20.12
CA ALA A 72 -24.96 2.02 21.25
C ALA A 72 -24.95 2.97 22.46
N VAL A 73 -23.80 3.59 22.74
CA VAL A 73 -23.62 4.61 23.77
C VAL A 73 -24.51 5.83 23.53
N LEU A 74 -24.52 6.37 22.31
CA LEU A 74 -25.31 7.55 21.95
C LEU A 74 -26.81 7.29 22.03
N VAL A 75 -27.28 6.14 21.52
CA VAL A 75 -28.69 5.75 21.61
C VAL A 75 -29.12 5.58 23.07
N LYS A 76 -28.27 4.97 23.90
CA LYS A 76 -28.56 4.82 25.33
C LYS A 76 -28.53 6.17 26.07
N ALA A 77 -27.61 7.07 25.73
CA ALA A 77 -27.57 8.42 26.27
C ALA A 77 -28.86 9.21 25.94
N GLN A 78 -29.38 9.11 24.71
CA GLN A 78 -30.68 9.69 24.33
C GLN A 78 -31.85 9.05 25.10
N GLY A 79 -31.78 7.76 25.40
CA GLY A 79 -32.75 7.08 26.27
C GLY A 79 -32.76 7.68 27.68
N LEU A 80 -31.59 7.78 28.30
CA LEU A 80 -31.42 8.32 29.65
C LEU A 80 -31.83 9.80 29.75
N ALA A 81 -31.50 10.61 28.74
CA ALA A 81 -31.92 12.00 28.62
C ALA A 81 -33.45 12.18 28.64
N ARG A 82 -34.20 11.24 28.04
CA ARG A 82 -35.67 11.26 28.05
C ARG A 82 -36.26 10.84 29.39
N THR A 83 -35.62 9.91 30.10
CA THR A 83 -36.09 9.45 31.42
C THR A 83 -35.88 10.52 32.48
N GLY A 84 -34.75 11.21 32.46
CA GLY A 84 -34.43 12.21 33.47
C GLY A 84 -34.06 11.62 34.84
N GLY A 85 -33.64 12.50 35.75
CA GLY A 85 -33.38 12.18 37.16
C GLY A 85 -31.96 11.75 37.50
N ASP A 86 -31.66 11.69 38.81
CA ASP A 86 -30.31 11.48 39.34
C ASP A 86 -29.75 10.07 39.05
N ALA A 87 -30.63 9.06 39.01
CA ALA A 87 -30.26 7.70 38.62
C ALA A 87 -29.82 7.65 37.16
N ALA A 88 -30.54 8.33 36.26
CA ALA A 88 -30.18 8.43 34.85
C ALA A 88 -28.86 9.21 34.66
N GLN A 89 -28.62 10.26 35.46
CA GLN A 89 -27.36 10.99 35.43
C GLN A 89 -26.18 10.12 35.84
N THR A 90 -26.35 9.30 36.88
CA THR A 90 -25.33 8.37 37.35
C THR A 90 -25.00 7.33 36.27
N GLU A 91 -26.04 6.77 35.63
CA GLU A 91 -25.88 5.80 34.56
C GLU A 91 -25.22 6.41 33.31
N LEU A 92 -25.62 7.64 32.92
CA LEU A 92 -25.02 8.36 31.80
C LEU A 92 -23.52 8.60 32.05
N SER A 93 -23.17 9.07 33.24
CA SER A 93 -21.78 9.38 33.61
C SER A 93 -20.91 8.11 33.60
N ALA A 94 -21.44 6.99 34.12
CA ALA A 94 -20.77 5.70 34.08
C ALA A 94 -20.57 5.18 32.64
N LEU A 95 -21.57 5.39 31.79
CA LEU A 95 -21.54 4.97 30.39
C LEU A 95 -20.53 5.78 29.57
N LEU A 96 -20.53 7.11 29.70
CA LEU A 96 -19.61 8.01 28.99
C LEU A 96 -18.16 7.81 29.46
N SER A 97 -17.94 7.71 30.78
CA SER A 97 -16.60 7.45 31.33
C SER A 97 -16.07 6.08 30.91
N GLY A 98 -16.90 5.03 30.96
CA GLY A 98 -16.50 3.70 30.50
C GLY A 98 -16.17 3.66 29.00
N PHE A 99 -16.93 4.38 28.17
CA PHE A 99 -16.63 4.52 26.75
C PHE A 99 -15.32 5.27 26.52
N SER A 100 -15.14 6.44 27.15
CA SER A 100 -13.90 7.21 27.07
C SER A 100 -12.68 6.38 27.46
N GLN A 101 -12.75 5.61 28.56
CA GLN A 101 -11.67 4.73 28.97
C GLN A 101 -11.32 3.67 27.92
N ARG A 102 -12.31 3.08 27.24
CA ARG A 102 -12.07 2.10 26.16
C ARG A 102 -11.41 2.75 24.94
N VAL A 103 -11.86 3.94 24.55
CA VAL A 103 -11.26 4.69 23.44
C VAL A 103 -9.81 5.08 23.76
N GLU A 104 -9.56 5.65 24.93
CA GLU A 104 -8.21 6.02 25.37
C GLU A 104 -7.28 4.81 25.50
N ALA A 105 -7.78 3.68 26.01
CA ALA A 105 -7.01 2.44 26.05
C ALA A 105 -6.66 1.92 24.64
N ALA A 106 -7.58 2.02 23.68
CA ALA A 106 -7.32 1.65 22.30
C ALA A 106 -6.29 2.58 21.64
N ILE A 107 -6.40 3.90 21.85
CA ILE A 107 -5.43 4.90 21.36
C ILE A 107 -4.05 4.65 21.97
N ALA A 108 -3.97 4.42 23.29
CA ALA A 108 -2.72 4.07 23.97
C ALA A 108 -2.13 2.74 23.46
N GLY A 109 -2.97 1.82 23.01
CA GLY A 109 -2.59 0.58 22.33
C GLY A 109 -2.14 0.75 20.88
N GLY A 110 -2.14 1.98 20.34
CA GLY A 110 -1.68 2.30 18.99
C GLY A 110 -2.77 2.46 17.93
N ALA A 111 -4.05 2.51 18.30
CA ALA A 111 -5.14 2.71 17.35
C ALA A 111 -5.26 4.19 16.93
N ARG A 112 -4.36 4.63 16.04
CA ARG A 112 -4.24 6.03 15.59
C ARG A 112 -5.47 6.56 14.87
N LEU A 113 -6.14 5.70 14.10
CA LEU A 113 -7.41 6.04 13.44
C LEU A 113 -8.43 6.60 14.42
N LEU A 114 -8.48 6.11 15.66
CA LEU A 114 -9.44 6.54 16.69
C LEU A 114 -9.15 7.92 17.29
N ALA A 115 -7.91 8.40 17.14
CA ALA A 115 -7.48 9.73 17.57
C ALA A 115 -7.75 10.80 16.49
N GLY A 116 -8.35 10.40 15.36
CA GLY A 116 -8.50 11.27 14.19
C GLY A 116 -7.24 11.38 13.33
N GLU A 117 -6.22 10.57 13.59
CA GLU A 117 -5.01 10.56 12.77
C GLU A 117 -5.22 9.73 11.51
N ASN A 118 -4.77 10.26 10.38
CA ASN A 118 -4.73 9.50 9.14
C ASN A 118 -3.59 8.49 9.20
N ILE A 119 -3.80 7.32 8.59
CA ILE A 119 -2.74 6.33 8.40
C ILE A 119 -2.43 6.18 6.91
N ASP A 120 -1.13 6.11 6.63
CA ASP A 120 -0.62 5.85 5.29
C ASP A 120 -0.39 4.34 5.15
N VAL A 121 -1.15 3.71 4.26
CA VAL A 121 -1.06 2.28 3.97
C VAL A 121 -0.32 2.08 2.66
N GLN A 122 0.85 1.45 2.72
CA GLN A 122 1.62 1.12 1.52
C GLN A 122 1.00 -0.11 0.85
N ALA A 123 -0.03 0.09 0.03
CA ALA A 123 -0.74 -1.00 -0.63
C ALA A 123 0.01 -1.58 -1.84
N GLU A 124 0.83 -0.78 -2.52
CA GLU A 124 1.53 -1.17 -3.75
C GLU A 124 2.99 -0.75 -3.72
N PRO A 125 3.96 -1.62 -4.04
CA PRO A 125 5.36 -1.23 -4.11
C PRO A 125 5.61 -0.15 -5.18
N GLY A 126 6.15 0.99 -4.77
CA GLY A 126 6.50 2.10 -5.67
C GLY A 126 5.34 3.06 -6.03
N ALA A 127 4.12 2.79 -5.56
CA ALA A 127 3.00 3.73 -5.67
C ALA A 127 2.89 4.64 -4.44
N ALA A 128 2.06 5.69 -4.55
CA ALA A 128 1.71 6.51 -3.40
C ALA A 128 0.92 5.70 -2.36
N PRO A 129 1.15 5.91 -1.06
CA PRO A 129 0.36 5.26 -0.01
C PRO A 129 -1.13 5.57 -0.13
N ALA A 130 -1.97 4.59 0.17
CA ALA A 130 -3.40 4.78 0.35
C ALA A 130 -3.63 5.41 1.73
N VAL A 131 -4.28 6.58 1.75
CA VAL A 131 -4.59 7.28 3.00
C VAL A 131 -5.93 6.78 3.53
N VAL A 132 -5.94 6.24 4.74
CA VAL A 132 -7.18 5.96 5.48
C VAL A 132 -7.42 7.11 6.44
N ALA A 133 -8.57 7.77 6.29
CA ALA A 133 -8.94 8.90 7.11
C ALA A 133 -9.24 8.44 8.56
N GLY A 134 -8.66 9.16 9.53
CA GLY A 134 -8.94 8.95 10.95
C GLY A 134 -10.32 9.46 11.36
N ILE A 135 -10.88 8.85 12.39
CA ILE A 135 -12.09 9.31 13.08
C ILE A 135 -11.77 9.54 14.55
N ASP A 136 -11.87 10.78 15.01
CA ASP A 136 -11.74 11.08 16.43
C ASP A 136 -13.03 10.69 17.16
N LEU A 137 -12.95 9.61 17.96
CA LEU A 137 -14.06 9.12 18.79
C LEU A 137 -14.02 9.66 20.23
N ARG A 138 -13.12 10.58 20.56
CA ARG A 138 -13.07 11.17 21.91
C ARG A 138 -14.28 12.09 22.14
N LEU A 139 -14.85 12.00 23.34
CA LEU A 139 -16.01 12.77 23.75
C LEU A 139 -15.68 14.27 23.84
N GLY A 140 -16.58 15.13 23.36
CA GLY A 140 -16.47 16.58 23.45
C GLY A 140 -15.37 17.19 22.55
N GLY A 141 -14.78 16.41 21.65
CA GLY A 141 -13.82 16.90 20.67
C GLY A 141 -14.48 17.51 19.43
N ASN A 142 -13.67 18.02 18.51
CA ASN A 142 -14.12 18.44 17.17
C ASN A 142 -14.32 17.24 16.21
N GLY A 143 -14.40 16.02 16.76
CA GLY A 143 -14.48 14.76 16.03
C GLY A 143 -15.91 14.31 15.75
N ALA A 144 -16.09 12.98 15.63
CA ALA A 144 -17.41 12.38 15.38
C ALA A 144 -18.33 12.42 16.62
N MET A 145 -17.78 12.70 17.80
CA MET A 145 -18.52 12.71 19.07
C MET A 145 -18.68 14.13 19.61
N ALA A 146 -19.82 14.75 19.31
CA ALA A 146 -20.20 16.08 19.80
C ALA A 146 -20.73 16.08 21.25
N VAL A 147 -21.01 14.91 21.83
CA VAL A 147 -21.46 14.79 23.22
C VAL A 147 -20.28 15.04 24.17
N ALA A 148 -20.43 15.99 25.10
CA ALA A 148 -19.42 16.28 26.10
C ALA A 148 -19.25 15.13 27.11
N ALA A 149 -18.03 14.96 27.64
CA ALA A 149 -17.73 13.93 28.62
C ALA A 149 -18.49 14.13 29.96
N ASP A 150 -18.82 15.39 30.29
CA ASP A 150 -19.56 15.82 31.48
C ASP A 150 -21.03 16.17 31.17
N ALA A 151 -21.57 15.65 30.06
CA ALA A 151 -22.94 15.92 29.64
C ALA A 151 -23.96 15.60 30.74
N LYS A 152 -24.97 16.48 30.86
CA LYS A 152 -26.04 16.35 31.84
C LYS A 152 -27.31 15.84 31.19
N VAL A 153 -27.99 14.91 31.85
CA VAL A 153 -29.30 14.38 31.44
C VAL A 153 -30.35 15.48 31.34
N THR A 154 -30.22 16.55 32.13
CA THR A 154 -31.11 17.72 32.10
C THR A 154 -30.73 18.75 31.03
N ASP A 155 -29.63 18.54 30.30
CA ASP A 155 -29.19 19.48 29.27
C ASP A 155 -30.07 19.34 28.01
N PRO A 156 -30.79 20.40 27.60
CA PRO A 156 -31.58 20.36 26.38
C PRO A 156 -30.74 20.18 25.11
N ALA A 157 -29.42 20.47 25.16
CA ALA A 157 -28.52 20.30 24.02
C ALA A 157 -28.05 18.86 23.82
N LEU A 158 -28.14 18.00 24.84
CA LEU A 158 -27.70 16.60 24.77
C LEU A 158 -28.37 15.80 23.63
N PRO A 159 -29.71 15.81 23.45
CA PRO A 159 -30.33 15.06 22.36
C PRO A 159 -29.88 15.54 20.97
N GLU A 160 -29.69 16.85 20.79
CA GLU A 160 -29.20 17.42 19.53
C GLU A 160 -27.73 17.05 19.28
N ALA A 161 -26.87 17.14 20.30
CA ALA A 161 -25.48 16.73 20.23
C ALA A 161 -25.35 15.22 19.94
N ALA A 162 -26.19 14.39 20.56
CA ALA A 162 -26.21 12.96 20.30
C ALA A 162 -26.67 12.64 18.87
N GLN A 163 -27.68 13.35 18.35
CA GLN A 163 -28.13 13.21 16.97
C GLN A 163 -27.04 13.59 15.96
N ARG A 164 -26.40 14.76 16.16
CA ARG A 164 -25.27 15.21 15.33
C ARG A 164 -24.11 14.22 15.37
N SER A 165 -23.84 13.64 16.54
CA SER A 165 -22.81 12.61 16.70
C SER A 165 -23.16 11.34 15.92
N LEU A 166 -24.43 10.91 15.93
CA LEU A 166 -24.87 9.74 15.15
C LEU A 166 -24.72 9.96 13.65
N GLU A 167 -25.07 11.14 13.14
CA GLU A 167 -24.91 11.50 11.73
C GLU A 167 -23.43 11.52 11.33
N SER A 168 -22.60 12.25 12.07
CA SER A 168 -21.16 12.31 11.82
C SER A 168 -20.50 10.94 11.90
N LEU A 169 -20.90 10.11 12.86
CA LEU A 169 -20.39 8.75 13.02
C LEU A 169 -20.84 7.83 11.89
N GLN A 170 -22.05 7.98 11.36
CA GLN A 170 -22.52 7.20 10.21
C GLN A 170 -21.72 7.53 8.94
N ASP A 171 -21.49 8.81 8.68
CA ASP A 171 -20.67 9.27 7.55
C ASP A 171 -19.25 8.73 7.67
N ALA A 172 -18.65 8.87 8.85
CA ALA A 172 -17.28 8.46 9.11
C ALA A 172 -17.11 6.94 9.04
N MET A 173 -18.05 6.15 9.59
CA MET A 173 -18.04 4.70 9.43
C MET A 173 -18.26 4.25 7.98
N SER A 174 -19.06 4.98 7.20
CA SER A 174 -19.22 4.69 5.77
C SER A 174 -17.89 4.88 5.02
N GLN A 175 -17.17 5.97 5.32
CA GLN A 175 -15.83 6.21 4.78
C GLN A 175 -14.81 5.15 5.21
N LEU A 176 -14.86 4.69 6.47
CA LEU A 176 -14.01 3.59 6.94
C LEU A 176 -14.34 2.27 6.24
N LEU A 177 -15.62 1.96 6.01
CA LEU A 177 -16.03 0.76 5.30
C LEU A 177 -15.56 0.77 3.85
N ASP A 178 -15.65 1.91 3.17
CA ASP A 178 -15.15 2.05 1.81
C ASP A 178 -13.62 1.93 1.77
N SER A 179 -12.92 2.49 2.77
CA SER A 179 -11.48 2.30 2.94
C SER A 179 -11.12 0.83 3.20
N ALA A 180 -11.86 0.13 4.05
CA ALA A 180 -11.67 -1.30 4.32
C ALA A 180 -11.83 -2.13 3.05
N ARG A 181 -12.88 -1.88 2.27
CA ARG A 181 -13.12 -2.56 0.99
C ARG A 181 -12.00 -2.32 -0.02
N ALA A 182 -11.48 -1.08 -0.08
CA ALA A 182 -10.33 -0.75 -0.93
C ALA A 182 -9.08 -1.53 -0.48
N LEU A 183 -8.79 -1.58 0.82
CA LEU A 183 -7.66 -2.33 1.37
C LEU A 183 -7.79 -3.85 1.15
N GLU A 184 -8.99 -4.41 1.29
CA GLU A 184 -9.28 -5.81 0.99
C GLU A 184 -9.04 -6.13 -0.50
N ALA A 185 -9.43 -5.23 -1.40
CA ALA A 185 -9.15 -5.38 -2.83
C ALA A 185 -7.64 -5.39 -3.11
N HIS A 186 -6.86 -4.51 -2.46
CA HIS A 186 -5.40 -4.52 -2.55
C HIS A 186 -4.79 -5.81 -1.98
N GLN A 187 -5.31 -6.32 -0.85
CA GLN A 187 -4.88 -7.61 -0.30
C GLN A 187 -5.13 -8.76 -1.28
N GLY A 188 -6.30 -8.78 -1.94
CA GLY A 188 -6.64 -9.76 -2.97
C GLY A 188 -5.70 -9.67 -4.18
N PHE A 189 -5.37 -8.46 -4.61
CA PHE A 189 -4.42 -8.22 -5.70
C PHE A 189 -3.00 -8.69 -5.36
N ILE A 190 -2.48 -8.35 -4.17
CA ILE A 190 -1.17 -8.82 -3.70
C ILE A 190 -1.11 -10.35 -3.71
N GLY A 191 -2.16 -11.01 -3.21
CA GLY A 191 -2.26 -12.47 -3.22
C GLY A 191 -2.22 -13.07 -4.64
N ALA A 192 -2.93 -12.47 -5.60
CA ALA A 192 -2.90 -12.90 -7.00
C ALA A 192 -1.54 -12.66 -7.66
N ALA A 193 -0.90 -11.51 -7.38
CA ALA A 193 0.42 -11.15 -7.89
C ALA A 193 1.52 -12.12 -7.40
N GLU A 194 1.49 -12.53 -6.12
CA GLU A 194 2.37 -13.57 -5.59
C GLU A 194 2.18 -14.90 -6.31
N GLY A 195 0.93 -15.31 -6.55
CA GLY A 195 0.61 -16.53 -7.29
C GLY A 195 1.21 -16.55 -8.70
N ALA A 196 1.11 -15.43 -9.42
CA ALA A 196 1.68 -15.28 -10.76
C ALA A 196 3.22 -15.15 -10.78
N GLY A 197 3.81 -14.60 -9.71
CA GLY A 197 5.27 -14.53 -9.54
C GLY A 197 5.91 -15.90 -9.28
N ARG A 198 5.26 -16.74 -8.47
CA ARG A 198 5.72 -18.12 -8.21
C ARG A 198 5.73 -18.99 -9.47
N ILE A 199 4.70 -18.88 -10.31
CA ILE A 199 4.61 -19.63 -11.58
C ILE A 199 5.74 -19.22 -12.54
N ARG A 200 6.06 -17.93 -12.63
CA ARG A 200 7.15 -17.44 -13.50
C ARG A 200 8.53 -17.89 -13.03
N HIS A 201 8.78 -17.90 -11.73
CA HIS A 201 10.03 -18.42 -11.18
C HIS A 201 10.25 -19.91 -11.45
N ASP A 202 9.18 -20.71 -11.46
CA ASP A 202 9.23 -22.13 -11.80
C ASP A 202 9.54 -22.33 -13.29
N LEU A 203 8.92 -21.52 -14.16
CA LEU A 203 9.19 -21.55 -15.62
C LEU A 203 10.64 -21.15 -15.96
N ASP A 204 11.22 -20.18 -15.27
CA ASP A 204 12.62 -19.81 -15.47
C ASP A 204 13.57 -20.91 -14.98
N ALA A 205 13.26 -21.57 -13.86
CA ALA A 205 14.02 -22.70 -13.34
C ALA A 205 13.93 -23.92 -14.27
N ASP A 206 12.75 -24.22 -14.80
CA ASP A 206 12.54 -25.30 -15.75
C ASP A 206 13.12 -24.97 -17.13
N GLY A 207 13.09 -23.71 -17.56
CA GLY A 207 13.81 -23.23 -18.75
C GLY A 207 15.32 -23.43 -18.63
N ALA A 208 15.90 -23.10 -17.48
CA ALA A 208 17.32 -23.34 -17.20
C ALA A 208 17.65 -24.85 -17.17
N ARG A 209 16.77 -25.69 -16.62
CA ARG A 209 16.92 -27.15 -16.65
C ARG A 209 16.84 -27.71 -18.06
N LEU A 210 15.93 -27.21 -18.90
CA LEU A 210 15.78 -27.63 -20.29
C LEU A 210 17.01 -27.24 -21.12
N LEU A 211 17.55 -26.03 -20.94
CA LEU A 211 18.80 -25.64 -21.58
C LEU A 211 19.98 -26.50 -21.10
N ALA A 212 20.07 -26.79 -19.80
CA ALA A 212 21.10 -27.68 -19.26
C ALA A 212 21.00 -29.10 -19.84
N LEU A 213 19.78 -29.63 -20.01
CA LEU A 213 19.55 -30.92 -20.67
C LEU A 213 19.90 -30.89 -22.15
N GLN A 214 19.58 -29.81 -22.87
CA GLN A 214 19.91 -29.66 -24.28
C GLN A 214 21.43 -29.54 -24.50
N VAL A 215 22.13 -28.79 -23.63
CA VAL A 215 23.60 -28.71 -23.65
C VAL A 215 24.21 -30.07 -23.34
N ARG A 216 23.70 -30.78 -22.34
CA ARG A 216 24.17 -32.13 -21.99
C ARG A 216 23.95 -33.12 -23.15
N GLN A 217 22.77 -33.16 -23.75
CA GLN A 217 22.47 -34.01 -24.90
C GLN A 217 23.32 -33.62 -26.12
N GLY A 218 23.52 -32.32 -26.35
CA GLY A 218 24.41 -31.83 -27.40
C GLY A 218 25.86 -32.26 -27.20
N LEU A 219 26.37 -32.22 -25.97
CA LEU A 219 27.70 -32.71 -25.62
C LEU A 219 27.81 -34.23 -25.70
N GLU A 220 26.80 -34.98 -25.24
CA GLU A 220 26.76 -36.44 -25.36
C GLU A 220 26.69 -36.88 -26.83
N ALA A 221 25.90 -36.20 -27.67
CA ALA A 221 25.82 -36.45 -29.12
C ALA A 221 27.11 -36.03 -29.86
N ALA A 222 27.77 -34.95 -29.44
CA ALA A 222 28.99 -34.45 -30.07
C ALA A 222 30.27 -35.22 -29.63
N SER A 223 30.32 -35.72 -28.39
CA SER A 223 31.56 -36.26 -27.79
C SER A 223 31.48 -37.72 -27.33
N GLY A 224 30.29 -38.27 -27.05
CA GLY A 224 30.16 -39.60 -26.45
C GLY A 224 30.34 -40.76 -27.42
N ALA A 225 29.90 -40.61 -28.68
CA ALA A 225 29.97 -41.69 -29.67
C ALA A 225 31.17 -41.55 -30.64
N SER A 226 31.74 -40.35 -30.78
CA SER A 226 32.82 -40.05 -31.72
C SER A 226 34.21 -40.29 -31.12
N ILE A 227 34.39 -40.14 -29.80
CA ILE A 227 35.71 -40.32 -29.15
C ILE A 227 35.92 -41.77 -28.73
N ALA A 228 34.87 -42.48 -28.29
CA ALA A 228 34.96 -43.89 -27.90
C ALA A 228 35.16 -44.87 -29.08
N ASN A 229 34.82 -44.46 -30.31
CA ASN A 229 34.95 -45.31 -31.51
C ASN A 229 36.24 -45.06 -32.33
N VAL A 230 37.13 -44.18 -31.86
CA VAL A 230 38.40 -43.87 -32.54
C VAL A 230 39.57 -44.71 -32.00
N GLU A 231 39.37 -45.48 -30.93
CA GLU A 231 40.43 -46.29 -30.32
C GLU A 231 40.99 -47.48 -31.15
N PRO A 232 40.33 -48.09 -32.17
CA PRO A 232 40.97 -49.21 -32.88
C PRO A 232 41.91 -48.77 -34.01
N GLN A 233 41.95 -47.49 -34.40
CA GLN A 233 42.81 -47.03 -35.51
C GLN A 233 44.29 -46.86 -35.09
N SER A 234 44.59 -46.74 -33.80
CA SER A 234 45.97 -46.64 -33.30
C SER A 234 46.70 -47.99 -33.30
N VAL A 235 45.97 -49.11 -33.19
CA VAL A 235 46.56 -50.46 -33.18
C VAL A 235 47.09 -50.89 -34.57
N LEU A 236 46.54 -50.38 -35.67
CA LEU A 236 47.02 -50.65 -37.03
C LEU A 236 48.25 -49.84 -37.43
N SER A 237 48.59 -48.78 -36.69
CA SER A 237 49.78 -47.95 -36.95
C SER A 237 51.07 -48.53 -36.37
N LEU A 238 50.96 -49.55 -35.51
CA LEU A 238 52.07 -50.15 -34.77
C LEU A 238 52.68 -51.40 -35.46
N PHE A 239 52.09 -51.85 -36.57
CA PHE A 239 52.54 -53.02 -37.34
C PHE A 239 52.98 -52.67 -38.78
N ARG A 240 53.38 -51.43 -39.03
CA ARG A 240 54.00 -51.04 -40.31
C ARG A 240 55.48 -50.77 -40.17
#